data_AF-A0A7S0HV09-F1
#
_entry.id   AF-A0A7S0HV09-F1
#
_cell.length_a   1.000
_cell.length_b   1.000
_cell.length_c   1.000
_cell.angle_alpha   90.00
_cell.angle_beta   90.00
_cell.angle_gamma   90.00
#
_symmetry.space_group_name_H-M   'P 1'
#
loop_
_entity.id
_entity.type
_entity.pdbx_description
1 polymer ?
#
loop_
_entity_poly.entity_id
_entity_poly.type
_entity_poly.pdbx_seq_one_letter_code
_entity_poly.pdbx_strand_id
1 'polypeptide(L)'
;IDCGTMISFKFKVRNPRLAQGCAMVYISSPEAGIDHTLMVSEAIPSCAMYVKMGGLTPTIWESTSSPCCENLITVNLIPTIPLTQVCEPYLTISGLINSRTPDGNIPITSDAFSDTAAWNQSAGMLVLRLNVTSLPVYE
;
A
#
# COMPACT_ATOMS: atom_id res chain seq x y z
N ILE A 1 -33.05 -1.19 27.03
CA ILE A 1 -33.33 -1.24 25.58
C ILE A 1 -34.73 -1.80 25.46
N ASP A 2 -35.64 -1.01 24.92
CA ASP A 2 -37.04 -1.42 24.80
C ASP A 2 -37.26 -2.13 23.46
N CYS A 3 -38.15 -3.12 23.45
CA CYS A 3 -38.51 -3.86 22.24
C CYS A 3 -39.01 -2.91 21.14
N GLY A 4 -38.59 -3.13 19.89
CA GLY A 4 -39.02 -2.32 18.73
C GLY A 4 -38.34 -0.95 18.62
N THR A 5 -37.43 -0.60 19.52
CA THR A 5 -36.66 0.65 19.43
C THR A 5 -35.44 0.48 18.53
N MET A 6 -35.27 1.35 17.54
CA MET A 6 -34.06 1.37 16.70
C MET A 6 -32.86 1.82 17.54
N ILE A 7 -31.76 1.07 17.43
CA ILE A 7 -30.48 1.40 18.07
C ILE A 7 -29.45 1.62 16.96
N SER A 8 -28.72 2.73 17.06
CA SER A 8 -27.61 3.05 16.15
C SER A 8 -26.37 3.39 16.96
N PHE A 9 -25.23 2.83 16.56
CA PHE A 9 -23.93 3.17 17.09
C PHE A 9 -22.88 3.12 15.98
N LYS A 10 -21.75 3.78 16.19
CA LYS A 10 -20.63 3.85 15.24
C LYS A 10 -19.34 3.62 15.99
N PHE A 11 -18.40 2.95 15.33
CA PHE A 11 -17.06 2.73 15.84
C PHE A 11 -16.06 2.84 14.69
N LYS A 12 -14.78 3.09 15.03
CA LYS A 12 -13.68 3.14 14.04
C LYS A 12 -12.86 1.85 14.14
N VAL A 13 -12.52 1.27 13.00
CA VAL A 13 -11.54 0.20 12.86
C VAL A 13 -10.59 0.53 11.71
N ARG A 14 -9.39 -0.04 11.73
CA ARG A 14 -8.42 0.10 10.64
C ARG A 14 -8.57 -1.09 9.69
N ASN A 15 -8.65 -0.80 8.39
CA ASN A 15 -8.69 -1.83 7.36
C ASN A 15 -7.36 -2.61 7.30
N PRO A 16 -7.39 -3.87 6.82
CA PRO A 16 -6.18 -4.65 6.61
C PRO A 16 -5.29 -4.04 5.50
N ARG A 17 -4.01 -4.41 5.53
CA ARG A 17 -3.00 -3.88 4.58
C ARG A 17 -3.21 -4.38 3.16
N LEU A 18 -3.73 -5.60 3.00
CA LEU A 18 -3.90 -6.25 1.71
C LEU A 18 -5.32 -6.07 1.19
N ALA A 19 -5.44 -6.03 -0.13
CA ALA A 19 -6.71 -6.00 -0.82
C ALA A 19 -7.58 -7.20 -0.38
N GLN A 20 -8.87 -6.93 -0.15
CA GLN A 20 -9.81 -7.97 0.22
C GLN A 20 -11.23 -7.63 -0.24
N GLY A 21 -12.03 -8.69 -0.43
CA GLY A 21 -13.46 -8.57 -0.66
C GLY A 21 -14.23 -8.12 0.59
N CYS A 22 -15.55 -8.12 0.49
CA CYS A 22 -16.43 -7.85 1.62
C CYS A 22 -16.20 -8.81 2.78
N ALA A 23 -16.11 -8.29 4.01
CA ALA A 23 -16.18 -9.13 5.19
C ALA A 23 -17.63 -9.53 5.48
N MET A 24 -17.85 -10.80 5.84
CA MET A 24 -19.11 -11.24 6.44
C MET A 24 -19.10 -10.86 7.93
N VAL A 25 -20.05 -10.03 8.34
CA VAL A 25 -20.13 -9.51 9.71
C VAL A 25 -21.37 -10.07 10.39
N TYR A 26 -21.21 -10.56 11.63
CA TYR A 26 -22.29 -11.18 12.38
C TYR A 26 -22.51 -10.44 13.71
N ILE A 27 -23.73 -10.48 14.21
CA ILE A 27 -24.07 -10.13 15.60
C ILE A 27 -24.65 -11.36 16.30
N SER A 28 -24.33 -11.52 17.58
CA SER A 28 -24.88 -12.57 18.44
C SER A 28 -25.32 -11.97 19.77
N SER A 29 -26.29 -12.63 20.41
CA SER A 29 -26.73 -12.34 21.77
C SER A 29 -27.18 -13.65 22.40
N PRO A 30 -26.27 -14.35 23.12
CA PRO A 30 -26.57 -15.63 23.74
C PRO A 30 -27.79 -15.58 24.67
N GLU A 31 -27.93 -14.51 25.45
CA GLU A 31 -29.01 -14.30 26.41
C GLU A 31 -30.37 -14.10 25.73
N ALA A 32 -30.37 -13.59 24.49
CA ALA A 32 -31.56 -13.47 23.65
C ALA A 32 -31.76 -14.69 22.75
N GLY A 33 -30.90 -15.73 22.83
CA GLY A 33 -30.95 -16.91 21.96
C GLY A 33 -30.59 -16.62 20.50
N ILE A 34 -29.89 -15.50 20.22
CA ILE A 34 -29.48 -15.10 18.88
C ILE A 34 -28.07 -15.65 18.61
N ASP A 35 -27.99 -16.60 17.68
CA ASP A 35 -26.74 -17.17 17.19
C ASP A 35 -26.44 -16.70 15.75
N HIS A 36 -25.39 -15.88 15.58
CA HIS A 36 -24.85 -15.39 14.30
C HIS A 36 -25.86 -14.82 13.28
N THR A 37 -26.42 -13.63 13.54
CA THR A 37 -27.19 -12.88 12.54
C THR A 37 -26.27 -12.09 11.60
N LEU A 38 -26.35 -12.35 10.29
CA LEU A 38 -25.58 -11.65 9.26
C LEU A 38 -26.02 -10.17 9.14
N MET A 39 -25.07 -9.24 9.20
CA MET A 39 -25.28 -7.83 8.89
C MET A 39 -25.14 -7.61 7.38
N VAL A 40 -26.22 -7.14 6.74
CA VAL A 40 -26.22 -6.78 5.32
C VAL A 40 -25.98 -5.30 5.14
N SER A 41 -25.14 -4.93 4.15
CA SER A 41 -24.98 -3.52 3.78
C SER A 41 -26.13 -3.08 2.88
N GLU A 42 -26.67 -1.90 3.16
CA GLU A 42 -27.74 -1.29 2.35
C GLU A 42 -27.20 -0.55 1.11
N ALA A 43 -25.87 -0.46 0.92
CA ALA A 43 -25.24 0.25 -0.20
C ALA A 43 -24.06 -0.52 -0.83
N ILE A 44 -24.10 -0.70 -2.17
CA ILE A 44 -23.00 -1.22 -2.99
C ILE A 44 -22.21 -0.01 -3.54
N PRO A 45 -20.86 -0.02 -3.53
CA PRO A 45 -19.96 -1.14 -3.23
C PRO A 45 -19.57 -1.29 -1.75
N SER A 46 -20.08 -0.48 -0.83
CA SER A 46 -19.55 -0.39 0.54
C SER A 46 -20.17 -1.41 1.48
N CYS A 47 -19.82 -2.68 1.31
CA CYS A 47 -19.83 -3.65 2.39
C CYS A 47 -18.72 -3.34 3.42
N ALA A 48 -18.83 -3.90 4.62
CA ALA A 48 -17.83 -3.71 5.67
C ALA A 48 -16.46 -4.25 5.24
N MET A 49 -15.40 -3.52 5.59
CA MET A 49 -14.00 -3.91 5.45
C MET A 49 -13.52 -4.21 4.01
N TYR A 50 -14.20 -3.78 2.96
CA TYR A 50 -13.68 -3.91 1.60
C TYR A 50 -12.39 -3.07 1.40
N VAL A 51 -11.35 -3.68 0.82
CA VAL A 51 -10.09 -3.00 0.52
C VAL A 51 -9.77 -3.15 -0.97
N LYS A 52 -9.72 -2.02 -1.68
CA LYS A 52 -9.42 -1.97 -3.11
C LYS A 52 -8.05 -2.59 -3.41
N MET A 53 -7.96 -3.29 -4.53
CA MET A 53 -6.69 -3.71 -5.09
C MET A 53 -5.94 -2.49 -5.65
N GLY A 54 -4.73 -2.27 -5.16
CA GLY A 54 -3.82 -1.26 -5.69
C GLY A 54 -3.10 -1.75 -6.95
N GLY A 55 -2.63 -0.80 -7.75
CA GLY A 55 -1.80 -1.03 -8.93
C GLY A 55 -0.80 0.11 -9.12
N LEU A 56 0.22 -0.15 -9.94
CA LEU A 56 1.25 0.81 -10.30
C LEU A 56 1.37 0.85 -11.83
N THR A 57 1.50 2.04 -12.40
CA THR A 57 1.80 2.24 -13.83
C THR A 57 3.20 2.83 -13.95
N PRO A 58 4.25 1.99 -14.11
CA PRO A 58 5.63 2.47 -14.20
C PRO A 58 6.08 2.74 -15.64
N THR A 59 6.96 3.72 -15.83
CA THR A 59 7.80 3.89 -17.02
C THR A 59 9.26 4.07 -16.60
N ILE A 60 10.19 3.62 -17.44
CA ILE A 60 11.63 3.60 -17.15
C ILE A 60 12.43 4.01 -18.39
N TRP A 61 13.48 4.80 -18.18
CA TRP A 61 14.45 5.15 -19.21
C TRP A 61 15.83 5.40 -18.61
N GLU A 62 16.84 5.34 -19.46
CA GLU A 62 18.24 5.43 -19.10
C GLU A 62 18.91 6.61 -19.81
N SER A 63 19.96 7.18 -19.22
CA SER A 63 20.67 8.31 -19.84
C SER A 63 21.71 7.86 -20.88
N THR A 64 22.22 6.64 -20.78
CA THR A 64 23.27 6.12 -21.67
C THR A 64 23.28 4.59 -21.71
N SER A 65 23.59 4.02 -22.87
CA SER A 65 23.82 2.59 -23.06
C SER A 65 25.30 2.23 -23.25
N SER A 66 26.20 3.21 -23.13
CA SER A 66 27.63 3.03 -23.36
C SER A 66 28.28 2.19 -22.23
N PRO A 67 29.17 1.23 -22.56
CA PRO A 67 29.84 0.40 -21.56
C PRO A 67 30.62 1.22 -20.54
N CYS A 68 30.56 0.81 -19.26
CA CYS A 68 31.29 1.40 -18.13
C CYS A 68 31.02 2.90 -17.85
N CYS A 69 30.08 3.53 -18.55
CA CYS A 69 29.60 4.87 -18.21
C CYS A 69 28.62 4.81 -17.04
N GLU A 70 28.58 5.87 -16.24
CA GLU A 70 27.52 6.05 -15.25
C GLU A 70 26.18 6.27 -15.97
N ASN A 71 25.19 5.46 -15.61
CA ASN A 71 23.89 5.46 -16.24
C ASN A 71 22.83 5.92 -15.23
N LEU A 72 22.17 7.04 -15.54
CA LEU A 72 21.08 7.56 -14.74
C LEU A 72 19.78 6.88 -15.17
N ILE A 73 19.29 5.99 -14.31
CA ILE A 73 17.99 5.35 -14.50
C ILE A 73 16.92 6.24 -13.90
N THR A 74 15.97 6.68 -14.72
CA THR A 74 14.82 7.45 -14.26
C THR A 74 13.57 6.60 -14.33
N VAL A 75 12.75 6.68 -13.28
CA VAL A 75 11.52 5.92 -13.13
C VAL A 75 10.39 6.88 -12.78
N ASN A 76 9.34 6.87 -13.59
CA ASN A 76 8.06 7.47 -13.23
C ASN A 76 7.09 6.37 -12.85
N LEU A 77 6.29 6.59 -11.80
CA LEU A 77 5.26 5.66 -11.38
C LEU A 77 4.02 6.42 -10.93
N ILE A 78 2.85 5.88 -11.29
CA ILE A 78 1.56 6.41 -10.84
C ILE A 78 0.84 5.29 -10.07
N PRO A 79 0.59 5.45 -8.76
CA PRO A 79 -0.20 4.48 -8.00
C PRO A 79 -1.70 4.72 -8.19
N THR A 80 -2.49 3.64 -8.27
CA THR A 80 -3.96 3.74 -8.38
C THR A 80 -4.66 3.95 -7.03
N ILE A 81 -3.93 3.78 -5.93
CA ILE A 81 -4.39 4.02 -4.55
C ILE A 81 -3.33 4.82 -3.78
N PRO A 82 -3.69 5.58 -2.74
CA PRO A 82 -2.72 6.27 -1.91
C PRO A 82 -1.75 5.29 -1.23
N LEU A 83 -0.45 5.54 -1.34
CA LEU A 83 0.58 4.85 -0.57
C LEU A 83 0.81 5.65 0.72
N THR A 84 0.28 5.15 1.84
CA THR A 84 0.34 5.85 3.12
C THR A 84 1.40 5.24 4.03
N GLN A 85 2.14 6.08 4.76
CA GLN A 85 3.18 5.60 5.69
C GLN A 85 2.66 4.66 6.79
N VAL A 86 1.38 4.79 7.16
CA VAL A 86 0.73 3.88 8.12
C VAL A 86 0.80 2.42 7.67
N CYS A 87 0.81 2.17 6.36
CA CYS A 87 0.97 0.84 5.78
C CYS A 87 2.43 0.43 5.58
N GLU A 88 3.38 1.31 5.91
CA GLU A 88 4.83 1.15 5.72
C GLU A 88 5.21 0.61 4.32
N PRO A 89 4.70 1.22 3.24
CA PRO A 89 4.92 0.69 1.90
C PRO A 89 6.39 0.84 1.52
N TYR A 90 6.89 -0.19 0.85
CA TYR A 90 8.16 -0.18 0.13
C TYR A 90 7.90 -0.59 -1.31
N LEU A 91 8.70 -0.05 -2.23
CA LEU A 91 8.69 -0.45 -3.63
C LEU A 91 10.00 -1.14 -3.95
N THR A 92 9.91 -2.22 -4.71
CA THR A 92 11.07 -2.97 -5.17
C THR A 92 11.15 -2.90 -6.68
N ILE A 93 12.22 -2.32 -7.20
CA ILE A 93 12.60 -2.41 -8.61
C ILE A 93 13.54 -3.60 -8.73
N SER A 94 13.30 -4.49 -9.67
CA SER A 94 14.10 -5.71 -9.88
C SER A 94 14.43 -5.86 -11.36
N GLY A 95 15.43 -6.69 -11.66
CA GLY A 95 15.86 -6.96 -13.03
C GLY A 95 17.00 -6.08 -13.53
N LEU A 96 17.53 -5.18 -12.71
CA LEU A 96 18.72 -4.36 -13.01
C LEU A 96 20.02 -5.16 -12.83
N ILE A 97 20.06 -6.36 -13.41
CA ILE A 97 21.14 -7.34 -13.25
C ILE A 97 22.41 -6.90 -13.99
N ASN A 98 23.55 -7.51 -13.63
CA ASN A 98 24.87 -7.24 -14.24
C ASN A 98 25.38 -5.80 -14.06
N SER A 99 24.78 -5.02 -13.18
CA SER A 99 25.33 -3.73 -12.75
C SER A 99 26.70 -3.91 -12.08
N ARG A 100 27.57 -2.92 -12.25
CA ARG A 100 28.87 -2.84 -11.56
C ARG A 100 28.80 -2.05 -10.25
N THR A 101 27.64 -1.49 -9.90
CA THR A 101 27.43 -0.78 -8.64
C THR A 101 27.46 -1.76 -7.48
N PRO A 102 28.40 -1.63 -6.52
CA PRO A 102 28.48 -2.52 -5.35
C PRO A 102 27.23 -2.42 -4.46
N ASP A 103 26.96 -3.47 -3.68
CA ASP A 103 25.91 -3.48 -2.66
C ASP A 103 26.03 -2.29 -1.69
N GLY A 104 24.90 -1.74 -1.26
CA GLY A 104 24.85 -0.67 -0.27
C GLY A 104 23.64 0.25 -0.41
N ASN A 105 23.62 1.33 0.36
CA ASN A 105 22.65 2.39 0.16
C ASN A 105 23.17 3.36 -0.90
N ILE A 106 22.41 3.53 -1.98
CA ILE A 106 22.73 4.47 -3.04
C ILE A 106 21.84 5.72 -2.95
N PRO A 107 22.34 6.91 -3.29
CA PRO A 107 21.54 8.13 -3.30
C PRO A 107 20.47 8.08 -4.40
N ILE A 108 19.31 8.64 -4.13
CA ILE A 108 18.24 8.85 -5.10
C ILE A 108 17.67 10.27 -4.97
N THR A 109 17.06 10.76 -6.05
CA THR A 109 16.33 12.03 -6.04
C THR A 109 14.83 11.73 -6.19
N SER A 110 14.02 12.11 -5.20
CA SER A 110 12.57 11.90 -5.22
C SER A 110 11.84 12.87 -4.31
N ASP A 111 10.63 13.27 -4.70
CA ASP A 111 9.72 14.04 -3.83
C ASP A 111 8.95 13.14 -2.84
N ALA A 112 8.89 11.83 -3.09
CA ALA A 112 8.04 10.89 -2.35
C ALA A 112 8.82 9.86 -1.52
N PHE A 113 10.04 9.52 -1.93
CA PHE A 113 10.89 8.51 -1.28
C PHE A 113 12.03 9.13 -0.48
N SER A 114 12.64 8.34 0.39
CA SER A 114 13.85 8.74 1.12
C SER A 114 15.01 9.02 0.15
N ASP A 115 15.93 9.92 0.50
CA ASP A 115 17.07 10.32 -0.35
C ASP A 115 18.10 9.20 -0.61
N THR A 116 17.91 8.03 -0.01
CA THR A 116 18.72 6.83 -0.27
C THR A 116 17.85 5.59 -0.40
N ALA A 117 18.32 4.62 -1.17
CA ALA A 117 17.65 3.35 -1.42
C ALA A 117 18.62 2.18 -1.22
N ALA A 118 18.10 1.05 -0.73
CA ALA A 118 18.91 -0.15 -0.54
C ALA A 118 19.10 -0.87 -1.87
N TRP A 119 20.34 -1.04 -2.28
CA TRP A 119 20.74 -1.68 -3.53
C TRP A 119 21.39 -3.04 -3.27
N ASN A 120 20.95 -4.05 -4.03
CA ASN A 120 21.57 -5.36 -4.12
C ASN A 120 22.01 -5.61 -5.57
N GLN A 121 23.31 -5.62 -5.79
CA GLN A 121 23.99 -5.83 -7.05
C GLN A 121 23.69 -7.22 -7.61
N SER A 122 23.83 -8.26 -6.79
CA SER A 122 23.68 -9.65 -7.23
C SER A 122 22.25 -9.96 -7.70
N ALA A 123 21.25 -9.38 -7.04
CA ALA A 123 19.84 -9.53 -7.37
C ALA A 123 19.36 -8.50 -8.41
N GLY A 124 20.16 -7.46 -8.71
CA GLY A 124 19.73 -6.34 -9.53
C GLY A 124 18.49 -5.65 -8.96
N MET A 125 18.48 -5.43 -7.64
CA MET A 125 17.29 -5.02 -6.89
C MET A 125 17.51 -3.72 -6.12
N LEU A 126 16.59 -2.76 -6.30
CA LEU A 126 16.55 -1.50 -5.59
C LEU A 126 15.29 -1.41 -4.74
N VAL A 127 15.42 -1.19 -3.43
CA VAL A 127 14.30 -1.07 -2.49
C VAL A 127 14.16 0.37 -2.02
N LEU A 128 13.00 0.96 -2.32
CA LEU A 128 12.60 2.33 -2.03
C LEU A 128 11.66 2.37 -0.83
N ARG A 129 11.79 3.39 0.03
CA ARG A 129 10.91 3.64 1.18
C ARG A 129 10.35 5.05 1.12
N LEU A 130 9.07 5.23 1.47
CA LEU A 130 8.44 6.55 1.50
C LEU A 130 9.13 7.49 2.49
N ASN A 131 9.23 8.78 2.13
CA ASN A 131 9.72 9.84 3.01
C ASN A 131 8.66 10.20 4.07
N VAL A 132 9.12 10.58 5.28
CA VAL A 132 8.30 10.87 6.47
C VAL A 132 7.64 12.25 6.44
N THR A 133 8.10 13.13 5.55
CA THR A 133 7.71 14.54 5.52
C THR A 133 6.81 14.92 4.34
N SER A 134 6.51 14.00 3.40
CA SER A 134 5.87 14.33 2.12
C SER A 134 4.36 14.08 2.02
N LEU A 135 3.65 13.78 3.13
CA LEU A 135 2.23 13.44 3.05
C LEU A 135 1.27 14.44 3.72
N PRO A 136 0.09 14.70 3.12
CA PRO A 136 -1.02 15.32 3.81
C PRO A 136 -1.48 14.41 4.96
N VAL A 137 -1.65 15.00 6.14
CA VAL A 137 -2.35 14.35 7.26
C VAL A 137 -3.82 14.22 6.84
N TYR A 138 -4.25 13.03 6.43
CA TYR A 138 -5.67 12.74 6.29
C TYR A 138 -6.22 12.39 7.68
N GLU A 139 -6.89 13.37 8.31
CA GLU A 139 -7.67 13.21 9.56
C GLU A 139 -8.93 12.35 9.39
#